data_AF-A0A2H0P853-F1
#
_entry.id   AF-A0A2H0P853-F1
#
_cell.length_a   1.000
_cell.length_b   1.000
_cell.length_c   1.000
_cell.angle_alpha   90.00
_cell.angle_beta   90.00
_cell.angle_gamma   90.00
#
_symmetry.space_group_name_H-M   'P 1'
#
loop_
_entity.id
_entity.type
_entity.pdbx_description
1 polymer ?
#
loop_
_entity_poly.entity_id
_entity_poly.type
_entity_poly.pdbx_seq_one_letter_code
_entity_poly.pdbx_strand_id
1 'polypeptide(L)'
;MRPPQIPIMPFVVLALILWPTTVSPRRLKQLAFGIWLTGGVVLCSFGFMRLHEVARSGGGALLALVIGLAVGFGKGRLLLAKTSRRNIARLDALAEPLRPIRVYDGRSWTVIGLMTAIAIALNLSWIPLSPLARGGINLAIGSALIISSFTYV
;
A
#
# COMPACT_ATOMS: atom_id res chain seq x y z
N MET A 1 -23.53 11.38 3.22
CA MET A 1 -22.34 12.20 2.87
C MET A 1 -21.12 11.27 2.84
N ARG A 2 -20.38 11.22 1.73
CA ARG A 2 -19.11 10.47 1.68
C ARG A 2 -18.05 11.30 2.42
N PRO A 3 -17.38 10.78 3.46
CA PRO A 3 -16.34 11.52 4.15
C PRO A 3 -15.21 11.84 3.16
N PRO A 4 -14.60 13.04 3.25
CA PRO A 4 -13.47 13.41 2.40
C PRO A 4 -12.32 12.41 2.62
N GLN A 5 -11.91 11.72 1.56
CA GLN A 5 -10.78 10.82 1.59
C GLN A 5 -9.50 11.64 1.49
N ILE A 6 -8.98 12.07 2.63
CA ILE A 6 -7.71 12.77 2.70
C ILE A 6 -6.59 11.77 2.36
N PRO A 7 -5.71 12.07 1.40
CA PRO A 7 -4.59 11.21 1.10
C PRO A 7 -3.61 11.21 2.28
N ILE A 8 -3.47 10.07 2.95
CA ILE A 8 -2.64 9.92 4.17
C ILE A 8 -1.13 9.97 3.83
N MET A 9 -0.75 9.56 2.62
CA MET A 9 0.64 9.45 2.18
C MET A 9 1.48 10.74 2.21
N PRO A 10 1.00 11.92 1.79
CA PRO A 10 1.77 13.17 1.95
C PRO A 10 2.12 13.45 3.42
N PHE A 11 1.23 13.11 4.37
CA PHE A 11 1.51 13.25 5.80
C PHE A 11 2.56 12.26 6.29
N VAL A 12 2.54 11.02 5.78
CA VAL A 12 3.57 10.01 6.09
C VAL A 12 4.94 10.46 5.57
N VAL A 13 5.02 10.92 4.32
CA VAL A 13 6.27 11.43 3.74
C VAL A 13 6.79 12.64 4.53
N LEU A 14 5.92 13.59 4.83
CA LEU A 14 6.28 14.79 5.59
C LEU A 14 6.77 14.43 7.00
N ALA A 15 6.09 13.51 7.68
CA ALA A 15 6.51 13.02 9.00
C ALA A 15 7.90 12.36 8.94
N LEU A 16 8.20 11.59 7.90
CA LEU A 16 9.52 10.95 7.72
C LEU A 16 10.64 11.93 7.37
N ILE A 17 10.33 13.00 6.63
CA ILE A 17 11.28 14.07 6.31
C ILE A 17 11.62 14.87 7.56
N LEU A 18 10.58 15.22 8.33
CA LEU A 18 10.71 16.06 9.52
C LEU A 18 11.24 15.30 10.74
N TRP A 19 11.30 13.97 10.69
CA TRP A 19 11.79 13.14 11.78
C TRP A 19 13.30 13.38 12.02
N PRO A 20 13.69 14.01 13.15
CA PRO A 20 15.04 14.53 13.31
C PRO A 20 16.06 13.47 13.76
N THR A 21 15.62 12.28 14.16
CA THR A 21 16.51 11.26 14.72
C THR A 21 17.16 10.39 13.65
N THR A 22 18.35 9.90 13.95
CA THR A 22 18.98 8.80 13.21
C THR A 22 18.37 7.47 13.66
N VAL A 23 18.38 6.49 12.77
CA VAL A 23 17.77 5.18 12.98
C VAL A 23 18.66 4.07 12.43
N SER A 24 18.62 2.90 13.05
CA SER A 24 19.34 1.71 12.58
C SER A 24 18.62 1.04 11.40
N PRO A 25 19.31 0.23 10.58
CA PRO A 25 18.70 -0.55 9.50
C PRO A 25 17.50 -1.38 9.95
N ARG A 26 17.54 -1.95 11.17
CA ARG A 26 16.43 -2.71 11.76
C ARG A 26 15.16 -1.85 11.91
N ARG A 27 15.29 -0.62 12.40
CA ARG A 27 14.15 0.31 12.53
C ARG A 27 13.60 0.75 11.18
N LEU A 28 14.46 0.91 10.17
CA LEU A 28 14.00 1.18 8.79
C LEU A 28 13.20 0.02 8.20
N LYS A 29 13.61 -1.23 8.46
CA LYS A 29 12.83 -2.42 8.06
C LYS A 29 11.47 -2.48 8.76
N GLN A 30 11.42 -2.19 10.06
CA GLN A 30 10.16 -2.09 10.82
C GLN A 30 9.25 -0.96 10.31
N LEU A 31 9.84 0.18 9.92
CA LEU A 31 9.10 1.27 9.32
C LEU A 31 8.53 0.87 7.95
N ALA A 32 9.30 0.18 7.11
CA ALA A 32 8.83 -0.34 5.83
C ALA A 32 7.67 -1.34 6.03
N PHE A 33 7.79 -2.25 7.01
CA PHE A 33 6.70 -3.14 7.44
C PHE A 33 5.45 -2.34 7.79
N GLY A 34 5.57 -1.35 8.68
CA GLY A 34 4.46 -0.54 9.15
C GLY A 34 3.77 0.23 8.03
N ILE A 35 4.53 0.85 7.12
CA ILE A 35 3.99 1.58 5.96
C ILE A 35 3.17 0.63 5.07
N TRP A 36 3.72 -0.54 4.76
CA TRP A 36 3.06 -1.51 3.86
C TRP A 36 1.82 -2.13 4.50
N LEU A 37 1.92 -2.51 5.77
CA LEU A 37 0.80 -3.08 6.51
C LEU A 37 -0.36 -2.07 6.62
N THR A 38 -0.06 -0.84 7.02
CA THR A 38 -1.08 0.20 7.21
C THR A 38 -1.73 0.57 5.87
N GLY A 39 -0.93 0.79 4.81
CA GLY A 39 -1.46 1.04 3.48
C GLY A 39 -2.33 -0.12 2.96
N GLY A 40 -1.90 -1.35 3.23
CA GLY A 40 -2.63 -2.56 2.90
C GLY A 40 -3.99 -2.66 3.61
N VAL A 41 -4.03 -2.43 4.92
CA VAL A 41 -5.25 -2.43 5.73
C VAL A 41 -6.25 -1.36 5.28
N VAL A 42 -5.77 -0.14 5.01
CA VAL A 42 -6.61 0.96 4.52
C VAL A 42 -7.25 0.61 3.18
N LEU A 43 -6.46 0.09 2.22
CA LEU A 43 -6.97 -0.30 0.91
C LEU A 43 -7.94 -1.50 0.98
N CYS A 44 -7.63 -2.51 1.79
CA CYS A 44 -8.57 -3.62 2.03
C CYS A 44 -9.90 -3.11 2.61
N SER A 45 -9.85 -2.21 3.59
CA SER A 45 -11.07 -1.63 4.19
C SER A 45 -11.91 -0.90 3.14
N PHE A 46 -11.28 -0.06 2.31
CA PHE A 46 -11.93 0.61 1.18
C PHE A 46 -12.44 -0.34 0.09
N GLY A 47 -11.78 -1.47 -0.11
CA GLY A 47 -12.22 -2.54 -1.00
C GLY A 47 -13.48 -3.22 -0.48
N PHE A 48 -13.43 -3.69 0.77
CA PHE A 48 -14.54 -4.34 1.46
C PHE A 48 -15.77 -3.45 1.55
N MET A 49 -15.63 -2.18 1.95
CA MET A 49 -16.76 -1.26 2.04
C MET A 49 -17.50 -1.12 0.71
N ARG A 50 -16.77 -1.00 -0.41
CA ARG A 50 -17.36 -0.88 -1.75
C ARG A 50 -18.00 -2.19 -2.22
N LEU A 51 -17.34 -3.32 -1.99
CA LEU A 51 -17.89 -4.62 -2.36
C LEU A 51 -19.15 -4.95 -1.54
N HIS A 52 -19.19 -4.55 -0.27
CA HIS A 52 -20.37 -4.69 0.57
C HIS A 52 -21.54 -3.82 0.07
N GLU A 53 -21.29 -2.58 -0.35
CA GLU A 53 -22.29 -1.72 -0.99
C GLU A 53 -22.83 -2.37 -2.27
N VAL A 54 -21.94 -2.88 -3.13
CA VAL A 54 -22.33 -3.57 -4.37
C VAL A 54 -23.15 -4.81 -4.08
N ALA A 55 -22.74 -5.63 -3.10
CA ALA A 55 -23.45 -6.85 -2.71
C ALA A 55 -24.91 -6.59 -2.27
N ARG A 56 -25.19 -5.41 -1.69
CA ARG A 56 -26.55 -5.00 -1.31
C ARG A 56 -27.39 -4.55 -2.51
N SER A 57 -26.75 -4.10 -3.59
CA SER A 57 -27.41 -3.57 -4.80
C SER A 57 -27.51 -4.56 -5.96
N GLY A 58 -26.81 -5.70 -5.92
CA GLY A 58 -26.78 -6.70 -6.99
C GLY A 58 -25.61 -7.68 -6.91
N GLY A 59 -25.55 -8.63 -7.86
CA GLY A 59 -24.57 -9.72 -7.89
C GLY A 59 -23.16 -9.31 -8.35
N GLY A 60 -22.16 -10.15 -8.04
CA GLY A 60 -20.77 -10.03 -8.52
C GLY A 60 -19.74 -9.64 -7.46
N ALA A 61 -20.17 -9.14 -6.29
CA ALA A 61 -19.27 -8.73 -5.20
C ALA A 61 -18.40 -9.89 -4.68
N LEU A 62 -18.97 -11.09 -4.52
CA LEU A 62 -18.23 -12.28 -4.10
C LEU A 62 -17.15 -12.67 -5.12
N LEU A 63 -17.48 -12.64 -6.42
CA LEU A 63 -16.51 -12.95 -7.46
C LEU A 63 -15.37 -11.93 -7.48
N ALA A 64 -15.67 -10.63 -7.36
CA ALA A 64 -14.66 -9.59 -7.27
C ALA A 64 -13.80 -9.70 -5.99
N LEU A 65 -14.39 -10.13 -4.87
CA LEU A 65 -13.66 -10.44 -3.64
C LEU A 65 -12.64 -11.55 -3.87
N VAL A 66 -13.09 -12.69 -4.40
CA VAL A 66 -12.25 -13.87 -4.64
C VAL A 66 -11.14 -13.56 -5.64
N ILE A 67 -11.47 -12.94 -6.78
CA ILE A 67 -10.48 -12.53 -7.79
C ILE A 67 -9.50 -11.52 -7.19
N GLY A 68 -10.00 -10.53 -6.45
CA GLY A 68 -9.18 -9.52 -5.81
C GLY A 68 -8.14 -10.15 -4.87
N LEU A 69 -8.58 -11.02 -3.97
CA LEU A 69 -7.68 -11.73 -3.05
C LEU A 69 -6.71 -12.66 -3.77
N ALA A 70 -7.15 -13.40 -4.80
CA ALA A 70 -6.29 -14.29 -5.56
C ALA A 70 -5.18 -13.52 -6.30
N VAL A 71 -5.54 -12.42 -6.98
CA VAL A 71 -4.58 -11.53 -7.65
C VAL A 71 -3.63 -10.91 -6.64
N GLY A 72 -4.16 -10.45 -5.51
CA GLY A 72 -3.36 -9.85 -4.45
C GLY A 72 -2.37 -10.82 -3.83
N PHE A 73 -2.79 -12.06 -3.57
CA PHE A 73 -1.93 -13.13 -3.09
C PHE A 73 -0.79 -13.44 -4.07
N GLY A 74 -1.12 -13.65 -5.35
CA GLY A 74 -0.13 -13.92 -6.38
C GLY A 74 0.89 -12.79 -6.52
N LYS A 75 0.43 -11.54 -6.64
CA LYS A 75 1.31 -10.36 -6.76
C LYS A 75 2.12 -10.12 -5.48
N GLY A 76 1.52 -10.31 -4.32
CA GLY A 76 2.14 -10.16 -3.00
C GLY A 76 3.33 -11.10 -2.83
N ARG A 77 3.13 -12.39 -3.12
CA ARG A 77 4.14 -13.44 -2.92
C ARG A 77 5.26 -13.42 -3.96
N LEU A 78 4.99 -12.97 -5.18
CA LEU A 78 5.95 -13.02 -6.29
C LEU A 78 6.68 -11.69 -6.51
N LEU A 79 5.94 -10.67 -6.95
CA LEU A 79 6.51 -9.39 -7.41
C LEU A 79 6.90 -8.49 -6.24
N LEU A 80 6.00 -8.36 -5.27
CA LEU A 80 6.17 -7.47 -4.13
C LEU A 80 7.20 -8.03 -3.15
N ALA A 81 7.17 -9.34 -2.85
CA ALA A 81 8.20 -9.98 -2.03
C ALA A 81 9.62 -9.81 -2.62
N LYS A 82 9.78 -9.91 -3.95
CA LYS A 82 11.06 -9.63 -4.63
C LYS A 82 11.51 -8.19 -4.41
N THR A 83 10.57 -7.24 -4.52
CA THR A 83 10.82 -5.82 -4.28
C THR A 83 11.20 -5.56 -2.81
N SER A 84 10.50 -6.19 -1.86
CA SER A 84 10.81 -6.09 -0.42
C SER A 84 12.19 -6.63 -0.10
N ARG A 85 12.56 -7.81 -0.62
CA ARG A 85 13.90 -8.39 -0.46
C ARG A 85 15.00 -7.48 -1.02
N ARG A 86 14.77 -6.86 -2.17
CA ARG A 86 15.71 -5.87 -2.74
C ARG A 86 15.86 -4.65 -1.82
N ASN A 87 14.76 -4.16 -1.24
CA ASN A 87 14.83 -3.04 -0.30
C ASN A 87 15.56 -3.44 1.00
N ILE A 88 15.35 -4.66 1.50
CA ILE A 88 16.05 -5.20 2.68
C ILE A 88 17.56 -5.26 2.41
N ALA A 89 17.98 -5.88 1.31
CA ALA A 89 19.39 -5.94 0.93
C ALA A 89 20.02 -4.54 0.79
N ARG A 90 19.27 -3.57 0.25
CA ARG A 90 19.70 -2.17 0.20
C ARG A 90 19.86 -1.59 1.60
N LEU A 91 18.88 -1.75 2.48
CA LEU A 91 18.91 -1.23 3.84
C LEU A 91 20.05 -1.81 4.67
N ASP A 92 20.34 -3.11 4.49
CA ASP A 92 21.43 -3.80 5.19
C ASP A 92 22.81 -3.35 4.69
N ALA A 93 22.92 -2.85 3.45
CA ALA A 93 24.16 -2.33 2.87
C ALA A 93 24.42 -0.84 3.19
N LEU A 94 23.51 -0.15 3.89
CA LEU A 94 23.70 1.27 4.22
C LEU A 94 24.57 1.44 5.47
N ALA A 95 25.62 2.25 5.37
CA ALA A 95 26.42 2.65 6.51
C ALA A 95 25.66 3.64 7.41
N GLU A 96 25.70 3.41 8.72
CA GLU A 96 25.11 4.32 9.72
C GLU A 96 25.89 5.66 9.77
N PRO A 97 25.24 6.79 10.14
CA PRO A 97 23.85 6.94 10.62
C PRO A 97 22.80 7.21 9.52
N LEU A 98 21.60 6.64 9.67
CA LEU A 98 20.53 6.74 8.66
C LEU A 98 19.36 7.61 9.11
N ARG A 99 18.79 8.37 8.17
CA ARG A 99 17.55 9.14 8.39
C ARG A 99 16.32 8.28 8.02
N PRO A 100 15.16 8.42 8.68
CA PRO A 100 13.96 7.63 8.40
C PRO A 100 13.48 7.67 6.95
N ILE A 101 13.64 8.82 6.28
CA ILE A 101 13.31 8.97 4.85
C ILE A 101 14.07 8.00 3.93
N ARG A 102 15.22 7.46 4.39
CA ARG A 102 16.01 6.43 3.69
C ARG A 102 15.37 5.05 3.70
N VAL A 103 14.18 4.87 4.30
CA VAL A 103 13.37 3.63 4.25
C VAL A 103 13.14 3.14 2.83
N TYR A 104 13.06 4.06 1.87
CA TYR A 104 13.07 3.82 0.43
C TYR A 104 14.13 4.70 -0.23
N ASP A 105 14.60 4.29 -1.41
CA ASP A 105 15.42 5.16 -2.26
C ASP A 105 14.53 6.20 -2.98
N GLY A 106 15.14 7.22 -3.56
CA GLY A 106 14.40 8.28 -4.25
C GLY A 106 13.52 7.75 -5.38
N ARG A 107 14.01 6.75 -6.14
CA ARG A 107 13.26 6.09 -7.20
C ARG A 107 12.00 5.39 -6.67
N SER A 108 12.12 4.65 -5.57
CA SER A 108 10.97 3.99 -4.95
C SER A 108 9.98 5.01 -4.39
N TRP A 109 10.45 6.13 -3.83
CA TRP A 109 9.57 7.23 -3.42
C TRP A 109 8.77 7.81 -4.59
N THR A 110 9.38 8.00 -5.76
CA THR A 110 8.67 8.42 -6.97
C THR A 110 7.59 7.42 -7.38
N VAL A 111 7.90 6.12 -7.38
CA VAL A 111 6.92 5.08 -7.74
C VAL A 111 5.79 5.02 -6.73
N ILE A 112 6.08 5.08 -5.42
CA ILE A 112 5.09 5.11 -4.35
C ILE A 112 4.18 6.34 -4.51
N GLY A 113 4.76 7.51 -4.78
CA GLY A 113 4.01 8.74 -5.04
C GLY A 113 3.07 8.60 -6.23
N LEU A 114 3.54 8.04 -7.35
CA LEU A 114 2.74 7.80 -8.54
C LEU A 114 1.60 6.80 -8.28
N MET A 115 1.90 5.66 -7.66
CA MET A 115 0.88 4.66 -7.33
C MET A 115 -0.17 5.22 -6.36
N THR A 116 0.26 6.04 -5.41
CA THR A 116 -0.64 6.74 -4.49
C THR A 116 -1.53 7.72 -5.24
N ALA A 117 -0.98 8.53 -6.14
CA ALA A 117 -1.75 9.48 -6.94
C ALA A 117 -2.81 8.76 -7.79
N ILE A 118 -2.44 7.63 -8.41
CA ILE A 118 -3.37 6.77 -9.15
C ILE A 118 -4.46 6.24 -8.20
N ALA A 119 -4.08 5.73 -7.02
CA ALA A 119 -5.04 5.23 -6.04
C ALA A 119 -6.02 6.33 -5.58
N ILE A 120 -5.55 7.56 -5.37
CA ILE A 120 -6.39 8.72 -5.04
C ILE A 120 -7.35 9.02 -6.19
N ALA A 121 -6.86 9.10 -7.44
CA ALA A 121 -7.70 9.35 -8.61
C ALA A 121 -8.80 8.28 -8.79
N LEU A 122 -8.46 7.01 -8.56
CA LEU A 122 -9.39 5.88 -8.54
C LEU A 122 -10.44 6.00 -7.42
N ASN A 123 -10.06 6.57 -6.28
CA ASN A 123 -10.92 6.68 -5.11
C ASN A 123 -11.85 7.91 -5.16
N LEU A 124 -11.35 9.04 -5.70
CA LEU A 124 -12.09 10.30 -5.88
C LEU A 124 -13.01 10.32 -7.10
N SER A 125 -13.14 9.20 -7.83
CA SER A 125 -13.99 9.08 -9.02
C SER A 125 -13.60 9.98 -10.18
N TRP A 126 -12.35 10.40 -10.25
CA TRP A 126 -11.81 11.09 -11.42
C TRP A 126 -11.69 10.13 -12.61
N ILE A 127 -11.59 8.83 -12.33
CA ILE A 127 -11.60 7.76 -13.34
C ILE A 127 -12.97 7.08 -13.32
N PRO A 128 -13.68 6.94 -14.46
CA PRO A 128 -15.02 6.37 -14.53
C PRO A 128 -15.01 4.83 -14.42
N LEU A 129 -14.55 4.31 -13.28
CA LEU A 129 -14.60 2.88 -12.94
C LEU A 129 -15.82 2.54 -12.10
N SER A 130 -16.39 1.35 -12.31
CA SER A 130 -17.52 0.85 -11.52
C SER A 130 -17.11 0.61 -10.05
N PRO A 131 -18.05 0.74 -9.09
CA PRO A 131 -17.77 0.46 -7.67
C PRO A 131 -17.24 -0.96 -7.44
N LEU A 132 -17.71 -1.93 -8.24
CA LEU A 132 -17.25 -3.32 -8.22
C LEU A 132 -15.76 -3.41 -8.58
N ALA A 133 -15.34 -2.80 -9.69
CA ALA A 133 -13.96 -2.82 -10.14
C ALA A 133 -13.02 -2.13 -9.13
N ARG A 134 -13.43 -0.96 -8.60
CA ARG A 134 -12.65 -0.25 -7.57
C ARG A 134 -12.51 -1.07 -6.29
N GLY A 135 -13.58 -1.73 -5.86
CA GLY A 135 -13.58 -2.63 -4.72
C GLY A 135 -12.56 -3.76 -4.90
N GLY A 136 -12.64 -4.47 -6.02
CA GLY A 136 -11.72 -5.56 -6.36
C GLY A 136 -10.26 -5.12 -6.50
N ILE A 137 -10.00 -3.99 -7.16
CA ILE A 137 -8.63 -3.43 -7.31
C ILE A 137 -8.04 -3.06 -5.95
N ASN A 138 -8.79 -2.35 -5.10
CA ASN A 138 -8.32 -1.98 -3.77
C ASN A 138 -8.02 -3.20 -2.92
N LEU A 139 -8.85 -4.25 -3.01
CA LEU A 139 -8.64 -5.51 -2.30
C LEU A 139 -7.40 -6.26 -2.80
N ALA A 140 -7.17 -6.29 -4.11
CA ALA A 140 -5.99 -6.91 -4.70
C ALA A 140 -4.71 -6.19 -4.29
N ILE A 141 -4.68 -4.85 -4.36
CA ILE A 141 -3.51 -4.08 -3.96
C ILE A 141 -3.30 -4.19 -2.45
N GLY A 142 -4.37 -4.02 -1.66
CA GLY A 142 -4.31 -4.05 -0.21
C GLY A 142 -3.80 -5.38 0.33
N SER A 143 -4.34 -6.50 -0.14
CA SER A 143 -3.88 -7.83 0.27
C SER A 143 -2.44 -8.11 -0.17
N ALA A 144 -2.03 -7.68 -1.36
CA ALA A 144 -0.66 -7.82 -1.82
C ALA A 144 0.36 -7.06 -0.94
N LEU A 145 -0.01 -5.85 -0.49
CA LEU A 145 0.80 -5.04 0.43
C LEU A 145 0.90 -5.69 1.81
N ILE A 146 -0.21 -6.19 2.36
CA ILE A 146 -0.21 -6.90 3.66
C ILE A 146 0.71 -8.12 3.57
N ILE A 147 0.52 -8.99 2.58
CA ILE A 147 1.31 -10.21 2.43
C ILE A 147 2.79 -9.90 2.30
N SER A 148 3.14 -8.90 1.48
CA SER A 148 4.54 -8.55 1.28
C SER A 148 5.16 -7.79 2.44
N SER A 149 4.35 -7.14 3.29
CA SER A 149 4.85 -6.49 4.51
C SER A 149 5.58 -7.50 5.40
N PHE A 150 5.06 -8.72 5.52
CA PHE A 150 5.68 -9.80 6.30
C PHE A 150 7.05 -10.26 5.79
N THR A 151 7.51 -9.80 4.62
CA THR A 151 8.89 -10.04 4.18
C THR A 151 9.92 -9.24 4.99
N TYR A 152 9.49 -8.17 5.67
CA TYR A 152 10.36 -7.30 6.47
C TYR A 152 10.52 -7.76 7.93
N VAL A 153 9.78 -8.81 8.34
CA VAL A 153 9.83 -9.43 9.66
C VAL A 153 10.58 -10.74 9.54
#